data_AF-A0A4Q3TW59-F1
#
_entry.id   AF-A0A4Q3TW59-F1
#
_cell.length_a   1.000
_cell.length_b   1.000
_cell.length_c   1.000
_cell.angle_alpha   90.00
_cell.angle_beta   90.00
_cell.angle_gamma   90.00
#
_symmetry.space_group_name_H-M   'P 1'
#
loop_
_entity.id
_entity.type
_entity.pdbx_description
1 polymer ?
#
loop_
_entity_poly.entity_id
_entity_poly.type
_entity_poly.pdbx_seq_one_letter_code
_entity_poly.pdbx_strand_id
1 'polypeptide(L)'
;LWMGPVEWPAVSVASDFRVGGAWRICLRSPETGDELWQGGIYTEIEAPARLAFTFRWDEGHEDGAPVDTLVTVALSEPRAGRTVMDFTHEGLKSEDSLAGHRHGWSSTADRLEAWLAANPE
;
A
#
# COMPACT_ATOMS: atom_id res chain seq x y z
N LEU A 1 3.45 13.44 -3.35
CA LEU A 1 3.33 11.97 -3.25
C LEU A 1 2.27 11.65 -2.19
N TRP A 2 1.22 10.91 -2.53
CA TRP A 2 0.14 10.56 -1.61
C TRP A 2 0.39 9.26 -0.83
N MET A 3 1.34 8.45 -1.27
CA MET A 3 1.65 7.15 -0.67
C MET A 3 2.17 7.25 0.77
N GLY A 4 1.77 6.28 1.59
CA GLY A 4 2.06 6.19 3.01
C GLY A 4 1.06 6.99 3.86
N PRO A 5 0.80 6.58 5.12
CA PRO A 5 -0.08 7.32 6.01
C PRO A 5 0.52 8.69 6.36
N VAL A 6 -0.28 9.60 6.92
CA VAL A 6 0.13 10.97 7.28
C VAL A 6 1.34 10.98 8.23
N GLU A 7 1.37 10.02 9.14
CA GLU A 7 2.39 9.83 10.18
C GLU A 7 3.66 9.19 9.62
N TRP A 8 3.56 8.47 8.50
CA TRP A 8 4.67 7.79 7.83
C TRP A 8 4.59 7.97 6.30
N PRO A 9 4.76 9.21 5.78
CA PRO A 9 4.76 9.45 4.35
C PRO A 9 5.89 8.69 3.66
N ALA A 10 5.61 8.22 2.44
CA ALA A 10 6.65 7.66 1.61
C ALA A 10 7.68 8.74 1.22
N VAL A 11 8.95 8.41 1.38
CA VAL A 11 10.10 9.26 0.99
C VAL A 11 10.93 8.65 -0.14
N SER A 12 10.73 7.37 -0.42
CA SER A 12 11.33 6.66 -1.55
C SER A 12 10.34 5.67 -2.12
N VAL A 13 10.23 5.62 -3.45
CA VAL A 13 9.39 4.67 -4.19
C VAL A 13 10.17 4.21 -5.42
N ALA A 14 10.41 2.91 -5.52
CA ALA A 14 10.97 2.27 -6.69
C ALA A 14 10.02 1.15 -7.15
N SER A 15 9.79 1.04 -8.46
CA SER A 15 8.85 0.08 -9.03
C SER A 15 9.31 -0.36 -10.42
N ASP A 16 9.51 -1.66 -10.58
CA ASP A 16 9.60 -2.35 -11.87
C ASP A 16 8.20 -2.89 -12.20
N PHE A 17 7.34 -2.03 -12.74
CA PHE A 17 5.90 -2.30 -12.90
C PHE A 17 5.60 -3.27 -14.05
N ARG A 18 5.85 -4.55 -13.79
CA ARG A 18 5.52 -5.69 -14.64
C ARG A 18 5.31 -6.92 -13.76
N VAL A 19 4.59 -7.93 -14.24
CA VAL A 19 4.50 -9.21 -13.52
C VAL A 19 5.90 -9.79 -13.30
N GLY A 20 6.18 -10.19 -12.06
CA GLY A 20 7.50 -10.64 -11.59
C GLY A 20 8.50 -9.50 -11.32
N GLY A 21 8.11 -8.24 -11.52
CA GLY A 21 8.93 -7.07 -11.20
C GLY A 21 8.85 -6.69 -9.72
N ALA A 22 9.96 -6.18 -9.18
CA ALA A 22 10.06 -5.81 -7.77
C ALA A 22 9.58 -4.38 -7.51
N TRP A 23 9.03 -4.16 -6.32
CA TRP A 23 8.70 -2.84 -5.81
C TRP A 23 9.31 -2.64 -4.42
N ARG A 24 9.65 -1.38 -4.10
CA ARG A 24 10.30 -1.01 -2.85
C ARG A 24 9.86 0.38 -2.40
N ILE A 25 9.49 0.51 -1.13
CA ILE A 25 9.07 1.78 -0.53
C ILE A 25 9.78 1.98 0.81
N CYS A 26 10.23 3.22 1.04
CA CYS A 26 10.62 3.72 2.36
C CYS A 26 9.56 4.68 2.84
N LEU A 27 9.01 4.42 4.02
CA LEU A 27 8.24 5.38 4.80
C LEU A 27 9.16 6.02 5.84
N ARG A 28 8.95 7.30 6.16
CA ARG A 28 9.74 7.98 7.19
C ARG A 28 8.86 8.80 8.10
N SER A 29 9.01 8.62 9.41
CA SER A 29 8.33 9.43 10.41
C SER A 29 8.84 10.87 10.36
N PRO A 30 7.98 11.88 10.17
CA PRO A 30 8.39 13.28 10.22
C PRO A 30 8.77 13.73 11.64
N GLU A 31 8.27 13.04 12.66
CA GLU A 31 8.50 13.37 14.07
C GLU A 31 9.86 12.86 14.56
N THR A 32 10.17 11.59 14.27
CA THR A 32 11.36 10.92 14.81
C THR A 32 12.48 10.79 13.78
N GLY A 33 12.16 10.84 12.48
CA GLY A 33 13.10 10.57 11.39
C GLY A 33 13.34 9.08 11.13
N ASP A 34 12.70 8.19 11.89
CA ASP A 34 12.81 6.74 11.73
C ASP A 34 12.28 6.29 10.36
N GLU A 35 12.83 5.20 9.85
CA GLU A 35 12.47 4.64 8.54
C GLU A 35 11.83 3.27 8.67
N LEU A 36 10.76 3.05 7.91
CA LEU A 36 10.14 1.75 7.72
C LEU A 36 10.20 1.36 6.26
N TRP A 37 10.88 0.25 6.01
CA TRP A 37 11.16 -0.23 4.69
C TRP A 37 10.28 -1.46 4.40
N GLN A 38 9.58 -1.42 3.26
CA GLN A 38 8.74 -2.49 2.75
C GLN A 38 8.97 -2.77 1.27
N GLY A 39 8.67 -3.98 0.82
CA GLY A 39 8.78 -4.35 -0.59
C GLY A 39 8.09 -5.65 -0.94
N GLY A 40 8.19 -6.01 -2.21
CA GLY A 40 7.65 -7.25 -2.74
C GLY A 40 7.71 -7.31 -4.26
N ILE A 41 6.91 -8.21 -4.83
CA ILE A 41 6.87 -8.51 -6.25
C ILE A 41 5.44 -8.35 -6.78
N TYR A 42 5.26 -7.74 -7.95
CA TYR A 42 3.98 -7.74 -8.64
C TYR A 42 3.65 -9.16 -9.14
N THR A 43 2.58 -9.74 -8.64
CA THR A 43 2.14 -11.09 -9.01
C THR A 43 1.10 -11.07 -10.11
N GLU A 44 0.33 -9.99 -10.23
CA GLU A 44 -0.73 -9.82 -11.22
C GLU A 44 -0.88 -8.35 -11.62
N ILE A 45 -1.00 -8.09 -12.93
CA ILE A 45 -1.30 -6.77 -13.48
C ILE A 45 -2.29 -6.96 -14.63
N GLU A 46 -3.55 -6.65 -14.41
CA GLU A 46 -4.63 -6.72 -15.39
C GLU A 46 -5.28 -5.34 -15.52
N ALA A 47 -4.81 -4.55 -16.48
CA ALA A 47 -5.31 -3.20 -16.66
C ALA A 47 -6.73 -3.18 -17.27
N PRO A 48 -7.65 -2.32 -16.78
CA PRO A 48 -7.56 -1.44 -15.62
C PRO A 48 -8.12 -2.08 -14.33
N ALA A 49 -8.47 -3.36 -14.35
CA ALA A 49 -9.36 -3.98 -13.38
C ALA A 49 -8.68 -4.50 -12.11
N ARG A 50 -7.41 -4.93 -12.17
CA ARG A 50 -6.81 -5.68 -11.06
C ARG A 50 -5.30 -5.55 -10.97
N LEU A 51 -4.82 -5.48 -9.74
CA LEU A 51 -3.40 -5.45 -9.37
C LEU A 51 -3.20 -6.33 -8.14
N ALA A 52 -2.24 -7.25 -8.16
CA ALA A 52 -1.82 -7.97 -6.98
C ALA A 52 -0.30 -7.95 -6.82
N PHE A 53 0.17 -7.87 -5.58
CA PHE A 53 1.58 -7.87 -5.25
C PHE A 53 1.83 -8.44 -3.86
N THR A 54 2.97 -9.13 -3.71
CA THR A 54 3.42 -9.53 -2.38
C THR A 54 3.85 -8.31 -1.58
N PHE A 55 3.76 -8.41 -0.27
CA PHE A 55 4.16 -7.37 0.67
C PHE A 55 4.96 -7.99 1.80
N ARG A 56 6.04 -7.33 2.21
CA ARG A 56 6.85 -7.72 3.35
C ARG A 56 7.57 -6.50 3.92
N TRP A 57 7.60 -6.40 5.25
CA TRP A 57 8.47 -5.48 5.97
C TRP A 57 9.91 -6.00 6.01
N ASP A 58 10.90 -5.12 5.91
CA ASP A 58 12.32 -5.52 6.03
C ASP A 58 12.65 -5.97 7.45
N GLU A 59 12.15 -5.23 8.45
CA GLU A 59 12.39 -5.45 9.87
C GLU A 59 11.13 -5.91 10.60
N GLY A 60 11.32 -6.59 11.73
CA GLY A 60 10.21 -6.98 12.59
C GLY A 60 9.44 -5.76 13.05
N HIS A 61 8.12 -5.81 12.93
CA HIS A 61 7.20 -4.75 13.33
C HIS A 61 6.32 -5.23 14.49
N GLU A 62 5.35 -4.41 14.93
CA GLU A 62 4.22 -4.65 15.85
C GLU A 62 4.20 -6.00 16.60
N ASP A 63 4.14 -7.10 15.86
CA ASP A 63 3.87 -8.45 16.33
C ASP A 63 4.96 -9.47 15.91
N GLY A 64 6.22 -9.03 15.77
CA GLY A 64 7.41 -9.88 15.64
C GLY A 64 8.04 -9.94 14.24
N ALA A 65 8.64 -11.07 13.87
CA ALA A 65 9.39 -11.21 12.61
C ALA A 65 8.53 -10.91 11.36
N PRO A 66 9.13 -10.37 10.28
CA PRO A 66 8.38 -10.10 9.05
C PRO A 66 7.90 -11.37 8.37
N VAL A 67 6.72 -11.28 7.78
CA VAL A 67 6.07 -12.34 7.00
C VAL A 67 5.74 -11.82 5.61
N ASP A 68 5.71 -12.73 4.63
CA ASP A 68 5.22 -12.43 3.30
C ASP A 68 3.69 -12.46 3.30
N THR A 69 3.08 -11.38 2.86
CA THR A 69 1.63 -11.18 2.73
C THR A 69 1.28 -10.84 1.29
N LEU A 70 -0.02 -10.77 0.98
CA LEU A 70 -0.49 -10.43 -0.36
C LEU A 70 -1.47 -9.25 -0.29
N VAL A 71 -1.23 -8.26 -1.13
CA VAL A 71 -2.16 -7.17 -1.38
C VAL A 71 -2.81 -7.37 -2.75
N THR A 72 -4.13 -7.28 -2.79
CA THR A 72 -4.93 -7.27 -4.02
C THR A 72 -5.78 -6.01 -4.06
N VAL A 73 -5.73 -5.32 -5.19
CA VAL A 73 -6.56 -4.17 -5.53
C VAL A 73 -7.41 -4.56 -6.72
N ALA A 74 -8.74 -4.50 -6.57
CA ALA A 74 -9.68 -4.65 -7.67
C ALA A 74 -10.42 -3.33 -7.87
N LEU A 75 -10.51 -2.90 -9.13
CA LEU A 75 -11.16 -1.68 -9.54
C LEU A 75 -12.38 -2.02 -10.39
N SER A 76 -13.50 -1.40 -10.08
CA SER A 76 -14.73 -1.53 -10.86
C SER A 76 -15.44 -0.19 -11.02
N GLU A 77 -16.25 -0.05 -12.05
CA GLU A 77 -17.04 1.16 -12.30
C GLU A 77 -18.55 0.80 -12.29
N PRO A 78 -19.15 0.56 -11.11
CA PRO A 78 -20.56 0.19 -11.03
C PRO A 78 -21.50 1.36 -11.38
N ARG A 79 -20.99 2.59 -11.44
CA ARG A 79 -21.70 3.80 -11.84
C ARG A 79 -20.77 4.66 -12.68
N ALA A 80 -21.28 5.21 -13.78
CA ALA A 80 -20.49 6.05 -14.68
C ALA A 80 -19.79 7.20 -13.95
N GLY A 81 -18.49 7.34 -14.20
CA GLY A 81 -17.62 8.34 -13.58
C GLY A 81 -17.28 8.06 -12.11
N ARG A 82 -17.53 6.85 -11.60
CA ARG A 82 -17.19 6.47 -10.22
C ARG A 82 -16.50 5.11 -10.14
N THR A 83 -15.26 5.14 -9.69
CA THR A 83 -14.48 3.93 -9.39
C THR A 83 -14.75 3.45 -7.97
N VAL A 84 -15.04 2.16 -7.83
CA VAL A 84 -14.97 1.44 -6.56
C VAL A 84 -13.65 0.69 -6.51
N MET A 85 -12.92 0.84 -5.41
CA MET A 85 -11.68 0.14 -5.14
C MET A 85 -11.89 -0.85 -3.99
N ASP A 86 -11.85 -2.13 -4.31
CA ASP A 86 -11.81 -3.21 -3.32
C ASP A 86 -10.34 -3.50 -3.00
N PHE A 87 -9.94 -3.19 -1.77
CA PHE A 87 -8.57 -3.37 -1.29
C PHE A 87 -8.52 -4.48 -0.24
N THR A 88 -7.77 -5.53 -0.53
CA THR A 88 -7.59 -6.68 0.37
C THR A 88 -6.12 -6.86 0.70
N HIS A 89 -5.79 -6.97 1.98
CA HIS A 89 -4.47 -7.37 2.47
C HIS A 89 -4.60 -8.63 3.32
N GLU A 90 -4.06 -9.74 2.84
CA GLU A 90 -4.19 -11.06 3.45
C GLU A 90 -2.83 -11.66 3.85
N GLY A 91 -2.86 -12.63 4.77
CA GLY A 91 -1.64 -13.25 5.33
C GLY A 91 -1.07 -12.52 6.55
N LEU A 92 -1.78 -11.50 7.08
CA LEU A 92 -1.40 -10.82 8.31
C LEU A 92 -1.45 -11.79 9.50
N LYS A 93 -0.45 -11.70 10.38
CA LYS A 93 -0.17 -12.74 11.39
C LYS A 93 -0.90 -12.55 12.73
N SER A 94 -1.48 -11.38 12.98
CA SER A 94 -2.22 -11.10 14.23
C SER A 94 -3.29 -10.01 14.07
N GLU A 95 -4.12 -9.85 15.10
CA GLU A 95 -5.09 -8.75 15.20
C GLU A 95 -4.40 -7.38 15.31
N ASP A 96 -3.26 -7.29 15.99
CA ASP A 96 -2.50 -6.04 16.10
C ASP A 96 -1.97 -5.61 14.72
N SER A 97 -1.40 -6.54 13.95
CA SER A 97 -0.97 -6.26 12.57
C SER A 97 -2.13 -5.88 11.66
N LEU A 98 -3.29 -6.52 11.83
CA LEU A 98 -4.50 -6.14 11.12
C LEU A 98 -4.92 -4.70 11.45
N ALA A 99 -4.88 -4.32 12.72
CA ALA A 99 -5.23 -2.97 13.16
C ALA A 99 -4.24 -1.92 12.62
N GLY A 100 -2.93 -2.18 12.72
CA GLY A 100 -1.87 -1.31 12.20
C GLY A 100 -1.98 -1.11 10.68
N HIS A 101 -2.09 -2.19 9.91
CA HIS A 101 -2.25 -2.10 8.45
C HIS A 101 -3.56 -1.43 8.05
N ARG A 102 -4.68 -1.69 8.76
CA ARG A 102 -5.95 -1.01 8.51
C ARG A 102 -5.81 0.49 8.69
N HIS A 103 -5.19 0.92 9.78
CA HIS A 103 -4.96 2.34 10.03
C HIS A 103 -4.06 2.96 8.94
N GLY A 104 -2.91 2.34 8.65
CA GLY A 104 -1.97 2.83 7.65
C GLY A 104 -2.56 2.93 6.23
N TRP A 105 -3.31 1.91 5.80
CA TRP A 105 -3.97 1.91 4.50
C TRP A 105 -5.13 2.90 4.41
N SER A 106 -5.95 3.03 5.46
CA SER A 106 -7.02 4.05 5.50
C SER A 106 -6.45 5.47 5.38
N SER A 107 -5.44 5.80 6.18
CA SER A 107 -4.77 7.13 6.13
C SER A 107 -4.12 7.38 4.76
N THR A 108 -3.55 6.33 4.12
CA THR A 108 -3.04 6.42 2.75
C THR A 108 -4.16 6.67 1.72
N ALA A 109 -5.33 6.04 1.89
CA ALA A 109 -6.48 6.22 1.00
C ALA A 109 -7.08 7.63 1.12
N ASP A 110 -7.17 8.19 2.33
CA ASP A 110 -7.61 9.57 2.56
C ASP A 110 -6.68 10.57 1.84
N ARG A 111 -5.37 10.30 1.86
CA ARG A 111 -4.38 11.11 1.12
C ARG A 111 -4.51 10.95 -0.39
N LEU A 112 -4.86 9.76 -0.89
CA LEU A 112 -5.15 9.54 -2.31
C LEU A 112 -6.38 10.34 -2.73
N GLU A 113 -7.46 10.29 -1.94
CA GLU A 113 -8.68 11.07 -2.20
C GLU A 113 -8.38 12.57 -2.27
N ALA A 114 -7.67 13.11 -1.27
CA ALA A 114 -7.27 14.51 -1.25
C ALA A 114 -6.39 14.88 -2.45
N TRP A 115 -5.47 13.99 -2.85
CA TRP A 115 -4.62 14.20 -4.01
C TRP A 115 -5.43 14.21 -5.31
N LEU A 116 -6.36 13.27 -5.50
CA LEU A 116 -7.24 13.22 -6.68
C LEU A 116 -8.12 14.47 -6.77
N ALA A 117 -8.69 14.93 -5.65
CA ALA A 117 -9.50 16.15 -5.62
C ALA A 117 -8.70 17.42 -5.98
N ALA A 118 -7.42 17.46 -5.59
CA ALA A 118 -6.51 18.56 -5.91
C ALA A 118 -5.89 18.47 -7.32
N ASN A 119 -6.01 17.32 -7.99
CA ASN A 119 -5.48 17.08 -9.33
C ASN A 119 -6.60 16.52 -10.24
N PRO A 120 -7.67 17.31 -10.50
CA PRO A 120 -8.67 16.93 -11.49
C PRO A 120 -8.00 16.87 -12.88
N GLU A 121 -8.53 16.01 -13.76
CA GLU A 121 -8.06 15.90 -15.16
C GLU A 121 -7.99 17.23 -15.90
#